data_AF-A0A2C9LSC6-F1
#
_entry.id   AF-A0A2C9LSC6-F1
#
_cell.length_a   1.000
_cell.length_b   1.000
_cell.length_c   1.000
_cell.angle_alpha   90.00
_cell.angle_beta   90.00
_cell.angle_gamma   90.00
#
_symmetry.space_group_name_H-M   'P 1'
#
loop_
_entity.id
_entity.type
_entity.pdbx_description
1 polymer ?
#
loop_
_entity_poly.entity_id
_entity_poly.type
_entity_poly.pdbx_seq_one_letter_code
_entity_poly.pdbx_strand_id
1 'polypeptide(L)'
;MGSRRKSTGGNRDDQFEPEDESSGQRVNRMIYLGMVHPGTFAPWDGLEATVPNAAPLWVIGNRYSSTSLSFSDTNQYRTEEDDDEDDEDSDEEEEKYEDDMLNIMRAQVNAERKMRKLMRINKRKDEEEWKSSNYKLTSLKGKGDAELIRLLFVVASEPFTDERLTKEEWEERKSSTPYQSLPILSRCRKQWGETGAIVRMLARKLLLMGVLNDEHLIVEATYERLRRLQSKNSRAISWVINGEKNKEKLEWAQSQLLHVILPPALKEWDQLIQKTRGPFIAASGMTMADLAIVDFLDQCSSHLMIDTLMSDYMAVIDLITVIKNNPSVRKYSDDRHED
;
A
#
# COMPACT_ATOMS: atom_id res chain seq x y z
N MET A 1 62.04 -10.88 -46.23
CA MET A 1 62.26 -11.40 -44.86
C MET A 1 60.87 -11.74 -44.31
N GLY A 2 60.42 -12.99 -44.32
CA GLY A 2 60.76 -14.03 -43.33
C GLY A 2 59.70 -14.06 -42.21
N SER A 3 58.60 -14.78 -42.40
CA SER A 3 58.25 -16.06 -41.71
C SER A 3 57.35 -15.85 -40.47
N ARG A 4 56.12 -16.39 -40.42
CA ARG A 4 55.83 -17.76 -39.96
C ARG A 4 54.45 -18.26 -40.41
N ARG A 5 54.39 -19.54 -40.81
CA ARG A 5 53.18 -20.39 -40.98
C ARG A 5 53.05 -21.38 -39.82
N LYS A 6 51.80 -21.73 -39.48
CA LYS A 6 51.20 -23.08 -39.16
C LYS A 6 49.76 -22.82 -38.66
N SER A 7 48.69 -23.07 -39.45
CA SER A 7 47.86 -24.30 -39.56
C SER A 7 47.58 -24.96 -38.21
N THR A 8 46.33 -25.16 -37.74
CA THR A 8 45.22 -26.01 -38.24
C THR A 8 43.92 -25.54 -37.56
N GLY A 9 42.71 -25.50 -38.14
CA GLY A 9 41.96 -26.57 -38.82
C GLY A 9 40.73 -26.92 -37.96
N GLY A 10 39.51 -26.68 -38.47
CA GLY A 10 38.25 -27.00 -37.78
C GLY A 10 37.03 -26.34 -38.42
N ASN A 11 36.62 -26.90 -39.56
CA ASN A 11 35.51 -26.48 -40.41
C ASN A 11 34.13 -26.84 -39.82
N ARG A 12 33.12 -26.01 -40.08
CA ARG A 12 31.74 -26.38 -40.50
C ARG A 12 30.92 -25.10 -40.76
N ASP A 13 31.09 -24.55 -41.96
CA ASP A 13 30.05 -24.35 -42.99
C ASP A 13 28.70 -25.05 -42.66
N ASP A 14 27.50 -24.57 -42.99
CA ASP A 14 27.10 -23.58 -43.97
C ASP A 14 25.56 -23.40 -43.90
N GLN A 15 25.09 -22.29 -44.46
CA GLN A 15 23.85 -22.15 -45.23
C GLN A 15 22.49 -22.39 -44.54
N PHE A 16 21.71 -21.31 -44.44
CA PHE A 16 20.26 -21.37 -44.27
C PHE A 16 19.63 -21.14 -45.66
N GLU A 17 19.33 -22.23 -46.37
CA GLU A 17 18.42 -22.21 -47.52
C GLU A 17 16.95 -22.11 -47.07
N PRO A 18 16.03 -21.59 -47.89
CA PRO A 18 14.63 -21.40 -47.52
C PRO A 18 13.86 -22.70 -47.69
N GLU A 19 13.26 -23.21 -46.62
CA GLU A 19 12.40 -24.40 -46.69
C GLU A 19 10.96 -24.07 -47.09
N ASP A 20 10.50 -24.89 -48.03
CA ASP A 20 9.20 -24.96 -48.70
C ASP A 20 7.97 -24.93 -47.76
N GLU A 21 7.00 -24.12 -48.16
CA GLU A 21 5.60 -24.27 -47.76
C GLU A 21 4.98 -25.47 -48.48
N SER A 22 4.90 -26.65 -47.84
CA SER A 22 3.79 -27.60 -48.05
C SER A 22 3.85 -28.82 -47.12
N SER A 23 3.22 -28.72 -45.95
CA SER A 23 2.37 -29.80 -45.42
C SER A 23 1.69 -29.33 -44.13
N GLY A 24 0.38 -29.55 -44.07
CA GLY A 24 -0.50 -29.01 -43.05
C GLY A 24 -0.19 -29.53 -41.66
N GLN A 25 0.26 -28.63 -40.79
CA GLN A 25 -0.11 -28.63 -39.38
C GLN A 25 -0.27 -27.18 -38.94
N ARG A 26 -1.52 -26.71 -38.90
CA ARG A 26 -1.86 -25.41 -38.29
C ARG A 26 -1.53 -25.48 -36.81
N VAL A 27 -0.33 -25.06 -36.43
CA VAL A 27 -0.01 -24.78 -35.03
C VAL A 27 -0.75 -23.51 -34.67
N ASN A 28 -1.95 -23.70 -34.13
CA ASN A 28 -2.80 -22.65 -33.59
C ASN A 28 -2.07 -22.08 -32.36
N ARG A 29 -1.20 -21.07 -32.55
CA ARG A 29 -0.60 -20.34 -31.43
C ARG A 29 -1.69 -19.46 -30.80
N MET A 30 -2.45 -20.05 -29.88
CA MET A 30 -3.25 -19.31 -28.93
C MET A 30 -2.32 -18.43 -28.09
N ILE A 31 -2.48 -17.12 -28.20
CA ILE A 31 -1.89 -16.16 -27.27
C ILE A 31 -2.77 -16.18 -26.03
N TYR A 32 -2.28 -16.76 -24.94
CA TYR A 32 -2.92 -16.63 -23.64
C TYR A 32 -2.57 -15.26 -23.07
N LEU A 33 -3.57 -14.35 -23.05
CA LEU A 33 -3.49 -13.10 -22.29
C LEU A 33 -3.59 -13.46 -20.81
N GLY A 34 -2.45 -13.72 -20.17
CA GLY A 34 -2.38 -13.91 -18.73
C GLY A 34 -2.65 -12.59 -18.02
N MET A 35 -3.84 -12.46 -17.42
CA MET A 35 -4.03 -11.48 -16.35
C MET A 35 -3.07 -11.84 -15.21
N VAL A 36 -1.98 -11.08 -15.08
CA VAL A 36 -1.14 -11.15 -13.88
C VAL A 36 -1.95 -10.49 -12.77
N HIS A 37 -2.51 -11.31 -11.90
CA HIS A 37 -3.13 -10.84 -10.66
C HIS A 37 -2.05 -10.05 -9.89
N PRO A 38 -2.30 -8.80 -9.45
CA PRO A 38 -1.36 -8.06 -8.62
C PRO A 38 -1.04 -8.91 -7.40
N GLY A 39 0.25 -8.91 -7.03
CA GLY A 39 0.86 -9.81 -6.07
C GLY A 39 -0.11 -10.27 -4.98
N THR A 40 -0.23 -11.59 -4.85
CA THR A 40 -0.78 -12.19 -3.65
C THR A 40 -0.11 -11.50 -2.47
N PHE A 41 -0.88 -10.69 -1.73
CA PHE A 41 -0.90 -10.83 -0.28
C PHE A 41 -0.65 -12.31 -0.03
N ALA A 42 0.43 -12.69 0.65
CA ALA A 42 0.47 -14.02 1.24
C ALA A 42 -0.90 -14.16 1.90
N PRO A 43 -1.77 -15.04 1.39
CA PRO A 43 -3.03 -15.16 2.02
C PRO A 43 -2.67 -15.55 3.45
N TRP A 44 -3.24 -14.85 4.42
CA TRP A 44 -3.31 -15.42 5.75
C TRP A 44 -4.51 -16.38 5.75
N ASP A 45 -4.48 -17.32 4.82
CA ASP A 45 -5.03 -18.64 5.03
C ASP A 45 -4.02 -19.32 5.95
N GLY A 46 -4.23 -19.14 7.25
CA GLY A 46 -3.51 -19.85 8.28
C GLY A 46 -3.80 -21.36 8.25
N LEU A 47 -3.55 -22.02 7.10
CA LEU A 47 -3.47 -23.45 6.80
C LEU A 47 -3.96 -23.66 5.35
N GLU A 48 -3.04 -23.67 4.38
CA GLU A 48 -3.04 -24.61 3.22
C GLU A 48 -1.82 -24.46 2.29
N ALA A 49 -0.67 -23.98 2.78
CA ALA A 49 0.61 -24.35 2.17
C ALA A 49 1.19 -25.51 2.99
N THR A 50 1.10 -26.74 2.47
CA THR A 50 1.90 -27.87 2.97
C THR A 50 3.36 -27.59 2.65
N VAL A 51 3.99 -26.74 3.45
CA VAL A 51 5.44 -26.73 3.60
C VAL A 51 5.74 -27.75 4.69
N PRO A 52 6.40 -28.89 4.39
CA PRO A 52 6.82 -29.80 5.45
C PRO A 52 7.78 -29.03 6.38
N ASN A 53 7.44 -28.94 7.67
CA ASN A 53 8.23 -28.32 8.75
C ASN A 53 8.31 -26.79 8.84
N ALA A 54 7.28 -26.03 8.46
CA ALA A 54 7.21 -24.61 8.85
C ALA A 54 6.39 -24.43 10.14
N ALA A 55 7.06 -24.18 11.27
CA ALA A 55 6.40 -23.68 12.48
C ALA A 55 5.74 -22.31 12.19
N PRO A 56 4.56 -22.00 12.78
CA PRO A 56 3.93 -20.70 12.57
C PRO A 56 4.83 -19.57 13.08
N LEU A 57 4.97 -18.49 12.28
CA LEU A 57 5.80 -17.31 12.61
C LEU A 57 5.45 -16.65 13.95
N TRP A 58 4.20 -16.84 14.43
CA TRP A 58 3.73 -16.43 15.75
C TRP A 58 2.64 -17.38 16.25
N VAL A 59 2.75 -17.87 17.48
CA VAL A 59 1.65 -18.52 18.22
C VAL A 59 0.95 -17.43 19.05
N ILE A 60 -0.32 -17.16 18.77
CA ILE A 60 -1.12 -16.24 19.59
C ILE A 60 -1.52 -16.99 20.87
N GLY A 61 -0.73 -16.81 21.93
CA GLY A 61 -1.19 -17.14 23.27
C GLY A 61 -2.34 -16.21 23.64
N ASN A 62 -3.53 -16.75 23.91
CA ASN A 62 -4.68 -16.00 24.38
C ASN A 62 -4.31 -15.26 25.69
N ARG A 63 -3.97 -13.97 25.59
CA ARG A 63 -4.09 -13.05 26.71
C ARG A 63 -5.58 -12.72 26.82
N TYR A 64 -6.33 -13.46 27.64
CA TYR A 64 -7.44 -13.01 28.50
C TYR A 64 -8.21 -14.22 29.08
N SER A 65 -8.01 -14.45 30.39
CA SER A 65 -8.69 -15.29 31.41
C SER A 65 -8.90 -16.78 31.11
N SER A 66 -8.51 -17.73 31.98
CA SER A 66 -8.88 -17.80 33.40
C SER A 66 -7.77 -18.31 34.34
N THR A 67 -7.89 -17.85 35.57
CA THR A 67 -7.11 -18.06 36.79
C THR A 67 -6.72 -19.52 37.12
N SER A 68 -5.60 -19.65 37.86
CA SER A 68 -4.99 -20.83 38.52
C SER A 68 -3.90 -21.51 37.65
N LEU A 69 -2.66 -21.73 38.06
CA LEU A 69 -2.03 -21.81 39.38
C LEU A 69 -0.52 -21.44 39.31
N SER A 70 0.01 -21.14 40.49
CA SER A 70 1.36 -20.69 40.82
C SER A 70 2.49 -21.66 40.43
N PHE A 71 3.59 -21.11 39.90
CA PHE A 71 4.91 -21.75 39.97
C PHE A 71 5.51 -21.49 41.35
N SER A 72 5.47 -22.50 42.23
CA SER A 72 6.38 -22.54 43.38
C SER A 72 7.67 -23.23 42.97
N ASP A 73 8.76 -22.50 43.20
CA ASP A 73 10.16 -22.86 43.25
C ASP A 73 10.58 -24.31 42.94
N THR A 74 11.51 -24.38 41.98
CA THR A 74 12.50 -25.44 41.79
C THR A 74 13.01 -25.99 43.13
N ASN A 75 12.60 -27.21 43.46
CA ASN A 75 13.30 -28.00 44.46
C ASN A 75 14.53 -28.63 43.80
N GLN A 76 15.70 -28.20 44.25
CA GLN A 76 16.99 -28.75 43.85
C GLN A 76 17.16 -30.16 44.42
N TYR A 77 17.73 -31.03 43.58
CA TYR A 77 18.29 -32.36 43.85
C TYR A 77 18.42 -32.79 45.32
N ARG A 78 17.78 -33.92 45.63
CA ARG A 78 18.30 -34.86 46.61
C ARG A 78 18.05 -36.29 46.14
N THR A 79 19.11 -36.97 45.75
CA THR A 79 19.22 -38.43 45.70
C THR A 79 19.30 -38.95 47.12
N GLU A 80 18.45 -39.90 47.50
CA GLU A 80 18.72 -40.95 48.49
C GLU A 80 17.59 -42.00 48.40
N GLU A 81 17.99 -43.24 48.67
CA GLU A 81 17.34 -44.53 48.39
C GLU A 81 16.12 -44.81 49.30
N ASP A 82 15.40 -45.89 48.93
CA ASP A 82 14.46 -46.71 49.71
C ASP A 82 13.02 -46.19 49.92
N ASP A 83 12.06 -46.79 49.21
CA ASP A 83 11.14 -47.81 49.76
C ASP A 83 10.05 -48.18 48.71
N ASP A 84 9.86 -49.48 48.51
CA ASP A 84 8.82 -50.09 47.68
C ASP A 84 7.42 -49.77 48.27
N GLU A 85 6.54 -49.08 47.52
CA GLU A 85 5.09 -49.10 47.74
C GLU A 85 4.32 -48.65 46.46
N ASP A 86 3.78 -49.64 45.74
CA ASP A 86 2.62 -49.61 44.83
C ASP A 86 2.43 -48.43 43.83
N ASP A 87 3.06 -48.53 42.65
CA ASP A 87 2.80 -47.69 41.45
C ASP A 87 1.79 -48.34 40.48
N GLU A 88 0.58 -48.70 40.94
CA GLU A 88 -0.53 -49.07 40.02
C GLU A 88 -1.48 -47.89 39.68
N ASP A 89 -1.32 -46.73 40.33
CA ASP A 89 -2.17 -45.54 40.10
C ASP A 89 -1.54 -44.49 39.13
N SER A 90 -0.27 -44.64 38.74
CA SER A 90 0.45 -43.64 37.91
C SER A 90 0.10 -43.72 36.42
N ASP A 91 -0.08 -44.94 35.89
CA ASP A 91 -0.47 -45.17 34.49
C ASP A 91 -1.92 -44.71 34.23
N GLU A 92 -2.85 -44.86 35.19
CA GLU A 92 -4.24 -44.37 35.07
C GLU A 92 -4.31 -42.83 35.14
N GLU A 93 -3.48 -42.18 35.97
CA GLU A 93 -3.38 -40.72 35.98
C GLU A 93 -2.77 -40.18 34.68
N GLU A 94 -1.68 -40.77 34.17
CA GLU A 94 -1.08 -40.37 32.88
C GLU A 94 -2.04 -40.57 31.70
N GLU A 95 -2.74 -41.71 31.58
CA GLU A 95 -3.75 -41.92 30.54
C GLU A 95 -4.89 -40.91 30.64
N LYS A 96 -5.34 -40.58 31.85
CA LYS A 96 -6.38 -39.56 32.08
C LYS A 96 -5.91 -38.15 31.71
N TYR A 97 -4.65 -37.80 32.00
CA TYR A 97 -4.04 -36.54 31.56
C TYR A 97 -3.91 -36.46 30.05
N GLU A 98 -3.53 -37.55 29.37
CA GLU A 98 -3.46 -37.63 27.91
C GLU A 98 -4.84 -37.50 27.26
N ASP A 99 -5.86 -38.18 27.80
CA ASP A 99 -7.24 -38.08 27.32
C ASP A 99 -7.84 -36.68 27.54
N ASP A 100 -7.56 -36.04 28.68
CA ASP A 100 -7.95 -34.66 28.94
C ASP A 100 -7.24 -33.68 27.99
N MET A 101 -5.95 -33.87 27.72
CA MET A 101 -5.21 -33.11 26.71
C MET A 101 -5.79 -33.28 25.31
N LEU A 102 -6.10 -34.52 24.89
CA LEU A 102 -6.72 -34.81 23.59
C LEU A 102 -8.11 -34.18 23.48
N ASN A 103 -8.89 -34.18 24.56
CA ASN A 103 -10.21 -33.54 24.61
C ASN A 103 -10.10 -32.02 24.51
N ILE A 104 -9.13 -31.40 25.21
CA ILE A 104 -8.82 -29.97 25.10
C ILE A 104 -8.41 -29.61 23.67
N MET A 105 -7.51 -30.39 23.05
CA MET A 105 -7.09 -30.16 21.66
C MET A 105 -8.25 -30.29 20.67
N ARG A 106 -9.11 -31.31 20.82
CA ARG A 106 -10.32 -31.48 20.00
C ARG A 106 -11.28 -30.30 20.18
N ALA A 107 -11.46 -29.80 21.39
CA ALA A 107 -12.28 -28.64 21.68
C ALA A 107 -11.73 -27.37 21.01
N GLN A 108 -10.41 -27.15 21.07
CA GLN A 108 -9.73 -26.02 20.42
C GLN A 108 -9.87 -26.07 18.90
N VAL A 109 -9.63 -27.23 18.27
CA VAL A 109 -9.81 -27.42 16.82
C VAL A 109 -11.25 -27.15 16.40
N ASN A 110 -12.23 -27.59 17.19
CA ASN A 110 -13.65 -27.32 16.91
C ASN A 110 -14.01 -25.84 17.10
N ALA A 111 -13.43 -25.15 18.08
CA ALA A 111 -13.59 -23.71 18.26
C ALA A 111 -13.00 -22.93 17.08
N GLU A 112 -11.80 -23.31 16.61
CA GLU A 112 -11.18 -22.73 15.41
C GLU A 112 -12.03 -22.95 14.16
N ARG A 113 -12.54 -24.17 13.95
CA ARG A 113 -13.44 -24.48 12.82
C ARG A 113 -14.70 -23.61 12.85
N LYS A 114 -15.31 -23.43 14.03
CA LYS A 114 -16.47 -22.54 14.22
C LYS A 114 -16.10 -21.09 13.91
N MET A 115 -14.96 -20.61 14.42
CA MET A 115 -14.48 -19.24 14.17
C MET A 115 -14.20 -19.00 12.69
N ARG A 116 -13.56 -19.95 11.99
CA ARG A 116 -13.33 -19.86 10.53
C ARG A 116 -14.63 -19.76 9.75
N LYS A 117 -15.63 -20.57 10.11
CA LYS A 117 -16.96 -20.52 9.48
C LYS A 117 -17.63 -19.15 9.72
N LEU A 118 -17.54 -18.63 10.95
CA LEU A 118 -18.06 -17.30 11.28
C LEU A 118 -17.34 -16.18 10.50
N MET A 119 -16.01 -16.24 10.41
CA MET A 119 -15.20 -15.27 9.65
C MET A 119 -15.53 -15.28 8.16
N ARG A 120 -15.78 -16.45 7.56
CA ARG A 120 -16.25 -16.55 6.16
C ARG A 120 -17.62 -15.87 5.97
N ILE A 121 -18.55 -16.08 6.90
CA ILE A 121 -19.86 -15.43 6.87
C ILE A 121 -19.72 -13.91 7.03
N ASN A 122 -18.90 -13.46 7.98
CA ASN A 122 -18.66 -12.04 8.21
C ASN A 122 -17.98 -11.38 7.02
N LYS A 123 -17.00 -12.03 6.39
CA LYS A 123 -16.37 -11.56 5.16
C LYS A 123 -17.40 -11.35 4.05
N ARG A 124 -18.28 -12.32 3.81
CA ARG A 124 -19.35 -12.18 2.80
C ARG A 124 -20.28 -11.01 3.11
N LYS A 125 -20.71 -10.87 4.38
CA LYS A 125 -21.56 -9.76 4.81
C LYS A 125 -20.87 -8.40 4.64
N ASP A 126 -19.60 -8.32 5.02
CA ASP A 126 -18.79 -7.11 4.87
C ASP A 126 -18.62 -6.76 3.38
N GLU A 127 -18.37 -7.74 2.50
CA GLU A 127 -18.32 -7.54 1.05
C GLU A 127 -19.65 -7.05 0.45
N GLU A 128 -20.78 -7.61 0.90
CA GLU A 128 -22.12 -7.19 0.48
C GLU A 128 -22.43 -5.76 0.95
N GLU A 129 -22.18 -5.45 2.22
CA GLU A 129 -22.38 -4.12 2.79
C GLU A 129 -21.46 -3.09 2.13
N TRP A 130 -20.21 -3.49 1.84
CA TRP A 130 -19.25 -2.68 1.11
C TRP A 130 -19.82 -2.33 -0.26
N LYS A 131 -20.25 -3.31 -1.06
CA LYS A 131 -20.82 -3.09 -2.39
C LYS A 131 -22.04 -2.15 -2.38
N SER A 132 -22.87 -2.19 -1.35
CA SER A 132 -24.10 -1.37 -1.28
C SER A 132 -23.91 0.04 -0.69
N SER A 133 -22.74 0.34 -0.12
CA SER A 133 -22.49 1.62 0.58
C SER A 133 -21.59 2.54 -0.22
N ASN A 134 -21.92 3.83 -0.29
CA ASN A 134 -21.06 4.85 -0.90
C ASN A 134 -19.97 5.34 0.07
N TYR A 135 -18.84 5.78 -0.47
CA TYR A 135 -17.83 6.49 0.33
C TYR A 135 -18.32 7.90 0.70
N LYS A 136 -17.95 8.35 1.89
CA LYS A 136 -18.06 9.76 2.32
C LYS A 136 -16.68 10.23 2.80
N LEU A 137 -16.20 11.34 2.26
CA LEU A 137 -14.99 12.01 2.69
C LEU A 137 -15.36 13.27 3.46
N THR A 138 -14.97 13.35 4.74
CA THR A 138 -15.14 14.54 5.57
C THR A 138 -13.81 15.25 5.71
N SER A 139 -13.79 16.56 5.45
CA SER A 139 -12.57 17.39 5.39
C SER A 139 -12.89 18.85 5.70
N LEU A 140 -11.88 19.71 5.83
CA LEU A 140 -12.10 21.17 5.87
C LEU A 140 -12.34 21.72 4.45
N LYS A 141 -12.94 22.91 4.38
CA LYS A 141 -12.94 23.71 3.14
C LYS A 141 -11.51 23.95 2.66
N GLY A 142 -11.26 23.72 1.36
CA GLY A 142 -9.95 23.80 0.71
C GLY A 142 -9.39 22.45 0.23
N LYS A 143 -8.18 22.52 -0.36
CA LYS A 143 -7.45 21.34 -0.87
C LYS A 143 -6.93 20.49 0.30
N GLY A 144 -5.81 20.93 0.88
CA GLY A 144 -5.14 20.28 2.00
C GLY A 144 -4.90 18.79 1.77
N ASP A 145 -4.81 18.05 2.86
CA ASP A 145 -4.59 16.59 2.87
C ASP A 145 -5.72 15.77 2.22
N ALA A 146 -6.91 16.36 2.04
CA ALA A 146 -8.05 15.67 1.45
C ALA A 146 -8.01 15.63 -0.08
N GLU A 147 -7.23 16.50 -0.72
CA GLU A 147 -7.30 16.69 -2.16
C GLU A 147 -6.85 15.48 -2.95
N LEU A 148 -5.71 14.89 -2.59
CA LEU A 148 -5.26 13.63 -3.18
C LEU A 148 -6.34 12.54 -3.08
N ILE A 149 -7.06 12.44 -1.96
CA ILE A 149 -8.14 11.45 -1.79
C ILE A 149 -9.29 11.71 -2.76
N ARG A 150 -9.68 12.99 -2.95
CA ARG A 150 -10.70 13.35 -3.94
C ARG A 150 -10.25 13.01 -5.35
N LEU A 151 -9.00 13.32 -5.71
CA LEU A 151 -8.42 12.99 -7.01
C LEU A 151 -8.45 11.48 -7.28
N LEU A 152 -8.14 10.63 -6.29
CA LEU A 152 -8.24 9.17 -6.42
C LEU A 152 -9.66 8.73 -6.82
N PHE A 153 -10.69 9.25 -6.15
CA PHE A 153 -12.08 8.95 -6.50
C PHE A 153 -12.45 9.46 -7.90
N VAL A 154 -12.04 10.68 -8.23
CA VAL A 154 -12.34 11.33 -9.51
C VAL A 154 -11.75 10.55 -10.68
N VAL A 155 -10.46 10.20 -10.64
CA VAL A 155 -9.82 9.48 -11.74
C VAL A 155 -10.35 8.05 -11.88
N ALA A 156 -10.73 7.43 -10.76
CA ALA A 156 -11.32 6.09 -10.76
C ALA A 156 -12.82 6.10 -11.13
N SER A 157 -13.42 7.28 -11.29
CA SER A 157 -14.87 7.45 -11.46
C SER A 157 -15.69 6.76 -10.36
N GLU A 158 -15.14 6.70 -9.14
CA GLU A 158 -15.81 6.11 -7.98
C GLU A 158 -16.69 7.19 -7.31
N PRO A 159 -18.01 6.99 -7.20
CA PRO A 159 -18.89 7.96 -6.58
C PRO A 159 -18.64 8.07 -5.08
N PHE A 160 -18.59 9.31 -4.58
CA PHE A 160 -18.43 9.60 -3.15
C PHE A 160 -19.15 10.89 -2.75
N THR A 161 -19.47 11.02 -1.46
CA THR A 161 -19.95 12.26 -0.86
C THR A 161 -18.75 13.06 -0.33
N ASP A 162 -18.55 14.29 -0.82
CA ASP A 162 -17.53 15.24 -0.33
C ASP A 162 -18.16 16.18 0.71
N GLU A 163 -17.99 15.91 2.01
CA GLU A 163 -18.43 16.78 3.10
C GLU A 163 -17.28 17.72 3.51
N ARG A 164 -17.48 19.02 3.32
CA ARG A 164 -16.52 20.06 3.67
C ARG A 164 -17.01 20.90 4.84
N LEU A 165 -16.30 20.81 5.94
CA LEU A 165 -16.60 21.49 7.19
C LEU A 165 -15.94 22.86 7.25
N THR A 166 -16.59 23.81 7.91
CA THR A 166 -15.89 25.00 8.42
C THR A 166 -14.99 24.62 9.61
N LYS A 167 -14.11 25.54 10.02
CA LYS A 167 -13.25 25.30 11.18
C LYS A 167 -14.06 25.16 12.46
N GLU A 168 -15.13 25.92 12.59
CA GLU A 168 -16.04 25.91 13.74
C GLU A 168 -16.77 24.57 13.83
N GLU A 169 -17.35 24.10 12.71
CA GLU A 169 -18.00 22.78 12.64
C GLU A 169 -17.03 21.63 12.94
N TRP A 170 -15.76 21.78 12.54
CA TRP A 170 -14.74 20.79 12.86
C TRP A 170 -14.41 20.75 14.36
N GLU A 171 -14.19 21.90 14.99
CA GLU A 171 -13.87 21.94 16.43
C GLU A 171 -14.99 21.34 17.29
N GLU A 172 -16.26 21.50 16.90
CA GLU A 172 -17.40 20.85 17.56
C GLU A 172 -17.39 19.32 17.43
N ARG A 173 -16.98 18.79 16.27
CA ARG A 173 -17.00 17.33 15.98
C ARG A 173 -15.75 16.61 16.44
N LYS A 174 -14.60 17.30 16.53
CA LYS A 174 -13.26 16.72 16.69
C LYS A 174 -13.16 15.63 17.75
N SER A 175 -13.70 15.86 18.94
CA SER A 175 -13.63 14.92 20.07
C SER A 175 -14.33 13.58 19.80
N SER A 176 -15.31 13.56 18.89
CA SER A 176 -16.09 12.37 18.51
C SER A 176 -15.49 11.58 17.34
N THR A 177 -14.41 12.10 16.73
CA THR A 177 -13.84 11.52 15.50
C THR A 177 -12.64 10.61 15.77
N PRO A 178 -12.39 9.61 14.90
CA PRO A 178 -11.18 8.80 14.99
C PRO A 178 -9.93 9.67 14.95
N TYR A 179 -9.01 9.44 15.88
CA TYR A 179 -7.71 10.14 15.95
C TYR A 179 -7.78 11.68 16.10
N GLN A 180 -8.97 12.27 16.25
CA GLN A 180 -9.17 13.71 16.37
C GLN A 180 -8.49 14.51 15.24
N SER A 181 -8.43 13.92 14.04
CA SER A 181 -7.76 14.46 12.87
C SER A 181 -8.64 14.36 11.61
N LEU A 182 -8.40 15.26 10.66
CA LEU A 182 -8.97 15.22 9.32
C LEU A 182 -7.85 14.88 8.31
N PRO A 183 -8.18 14.30 7.15
CA PRO A 183 -9.52 13.91 6.67
C PRO A 183 -10.03 12.59 7.27
N ILE A 184 -11.36 12.39 7.22
CA ILE A 184 -12.04 11.16 7.65
C ILE A 184 -12.71 10.52 6.45
N LEU A 185 -12.40 9.25 6.20
CA LEU A 185 -13.14 8.42 5.26
C LEU A 185 -14.21 7.64 6.02
N SER A 186 -15.44 7.62 5.50
CA SER A 186 -16.55 6.86 6.07
C SER A 186 -17.19 5.96 5.01
N ARG A 187 -17.54 4.73 5.39
CA ARG A 187 -18.31 3.75 4.59
C ARG A 187 -18.88 2.70 5.55
N CYS A 188 -20.05 2.14 5.28
CA CYS A 188 -20.65 1.08 6.12
C CYS A 188 -20.75 1.46 7.62
N ARG A 189 -21.08 2.73 7.92
CA ARG A 189 -21.12 3.31 9.30
C ARG A 189 -19.80 3.24 10.08
N LYS A 190 -18.70 2.86 9.43
CA LYS A 190 -17.35 2.88 9.97
C LYS A 190 -16.66 4.17 9.52
N GLN A 191 -15.75 4.66 10.35
CA GLN A 191 -14.95 5.85 10.09
C GLN A 191 -13.46 5.52 10.25
N TRP A 192 -12.64 6.05 9.36
CA TRP A 192 -11.19 5.87 9.36
C TRP A 192 -10.52 7.23 9.18
N GLY A 193 -9.49 7.51 9.96
CA GLY A 193 -8.63 8.69 9.81
C GLY A 193 -7.27 8.33 9.21
N GLU A 194 -6.33 9.28 9.30
CA GLU A 194 -4.97 9.21 8.78
C GLU A 194 -4.87 9.19 7.24
N THR A 195 -4.53 10.34 6.66
CA THR A 195 -4.38 10.58 5.21
C THR A 195 -3.58 9.48 4.51
N GLY A 196 -2.41 9.12 5.06
CA GLY A 196 -1.52 8.14 4.45
C GLY A 196 -2.10 6.72 4.41
N ALA A 197 -2.92 6.34 5.39
CA ALA A 197 -3.57 5.04 5.41
C ALA A 197 -4.75 5.00 4.43
N ILE A 198 -5.55 6.06 4.41
CA ILE A 198 -6.70 6.22 3.51
C ILE A 198 -6.24 6.17 2.05
N VAL A 199 -5.25 6.98 1.68
CA VAL A 199 -4.71 7.07 0.31
C VAL A 199 -4.22 5.70 -0.17
N ARG A 200 -3.41 4.99 0.61
CA ARG A 200 -2.88 3.67 0.23
C ARG A 200 -3.98 2.62 0.07
N MET A 201 -4.95 2.63 0.98
CA MET A 201 -6.07 1.68 0.93
C MET A 201 -6.90 1.93 -0.33
N LEU A 202 -7.25 3.19 -0.62
CA LEU A 202 -8.01 3.56 -1.81
C LEU A 202 -7.22 3.29 -3.09
N ALA A 203 -5.94 3.66 -3.15
CA ALA A 203 -5.11 3.40 -4.32
C ALA A 203 -5.04 1.91 -4.66
N ARG A 204 -4.93 1.01 -3.66
CA ARG A 204 -5.03 -0.43 -3.90
C ARG A 204 -6.41 -0.84 -4.40
N LYS A 205 -7.48 -0.32 -3.80
CA LYS A 205 -8.87 -0.69 -4.18
C LYS A 205 -9.27 -0.18 -5.55
N LEU A 206 -8.77 0.97 -5.95
CA LEU A 206 -9.07 1.65 -7.20
C LEU A 206 -8.02 1.35 -8.29
N LEU A 207 -7.10 0.41 -8.04
CA LEU A 207 -6.06 -0.04 -8.99
C LEU A 207 -5.08 1.06 -9.43
N LEU A 208 -4.73 1.98 -8.53
CA LEU A 208 -3.83 3.12 -8.74
C LEU A 208 -2.44 2.90 -8.09
N MET A 209 -2.00 1.65 -7.93
CA MET A 209 -0.68 1.29 -7.38
C MET A 209 0.33 0.84 -8.43
N GLY A 210 -0.09 0.69 -9.68
CA GLY A 210 0.63 -0.06 -10.71
C GLY A 210 0.24 -1.54 -10.74
N VAL A 211 0.81 -2.31 -11.65
CA VAL A 211 0.45 -3.73 -11.88
C VAL A 211 1.52 -4.67 -11.33
N LEU A 212 2.79 -4.31 -11.48
CA LEU A 212 3.91 -5.14 -11.07
C LEU A 212 4.37 -4.83 -9.63
N ASN A 213 4.96 -5.82 -8.96
CA ASN A 213 5.48 -5.65 -7.59
C ASN A 213 6.51 -4.52 -7.50
N ASP A 214 7.39 -4.40 -8.49
CA ASP A 214 8.39 -3.34 -8.54
C ASP A 214 7.75 -1.95 -8.73
N GLU A 215 6.66 -1.88 -9.49
CA GLU A 215 5.87 -0.64 -9.63
C GLU A 215 5.17 -0.29 -8.31
N HIS A 216 4.60 -1.28 -7.61
CA HIS A 216 4.01 -1.04 -6.29
C HIS A 216 5.03 -0.44 -5.33
N LEU A 217 6.25 -1.00 -5.33
CA LEU A 217 7.34 -0.53 -4.47
C LEU A 217 7.77 0.89 -4.84
N ILE A 218 7.94 1.20 -6.13
CA ILE A 218 8.38 2.54 -6.54
C ILE A 218 7.30 3.60 -6.27
N VAL A 219 6.03 3.25 -6.44
CA VAL A 219 4.88 4.11 -6.14
C VAL A 219 4.79 4.39 -4.63
N GLU A 220 4.85 3.35 -3.79
CA GLU A 220 4.85 3.51 -2.33
C GLU A 220 6.06 4.32 -1.85
N ALA A 221 7.26 4.00 -2.35
CA ALA A 221 8.47 4.71 -1.97
C ALA A 221 8.40 6.20 -2.36
N THR A 222 7.90 6.51 -3.55
CA THR A 222 7.77 7.90 -4.02
C THR A 222 6.77 8.66 -3.15
N TYR A 223 5.61 8.09 -2.86
CA TYR A 223 4.61 8.70 -2.00
C TYR A 223 5.12 8.92 -0.57
N GLU A 224 5.80 7.94 0.01
CA GLU A 224 6.37 8.05 1.35
C GLU A 224 7.50 9.08 1.40
N ARG A 225 8.30 9.21 0.34
CA ARG A 225 9.29 10.29 0.22
C ARG A 225 8.66 11.67 0.15
N LEU A 226 7.57 11.82 -0.61
CA LEU A 226 6.80 13.06 -0.65
C LEU A 226 6.20 13.40 0.72
N ARG A 227 5.56 12.45 1.41
CA ARG A 227 5.04 12.64 2.78
C ARG A 227 6.13 13.06 3.77
N ARG A 228 7.32 12.46 3.67
CA ARG A 228 8.48 12.85 4.48
C ARG A 228 9.00 14.24 4.15
N LEU A 229 9.01 14.62 2.87
CA LEU A 229 9.36 15.97 2.43
C LEU A 229 8.37 16.99 3.00
N GLN A 230 7.07 16.70 2.93
CA GLN A 230 6.01 17.53 3.48
C GLN A 230 6.13 17.68 5.00
N SER A 231 6.34 16.59 5.74
CA SER A 231 6.43 16.64 7.21
C SER A 231 7.67 17.39 7.69
N LYS A 232 8.84 17.11 7.11
CA LYS A 232 10.11 17.78 7.45
C LYS A 232 10.09 19.28 7.16
N ASN A 233 9.39 19.70 6.11
CA ASN A 233 9.35 21.09 5.65
C ASN A 233 7.98 21.76 5.87
N SER A 234 7.17 21.21 6.78
CA SER A 234 5.78 21.60 7.00
C SER A 234 5.57 23.10 7.21
N ARG A 235 6.51 23.78 7.89
CA ARG A 235 6.44 25.23 8.11
C ARG A 235 6.52 26.03 6.81
N ALA A 236 7.55 25.79 6.00
CA ALA A 236 7.73 26.51 4.74
C ALA A 236 6.60 26.20 3.76
N ILE A 237 6.22 24.91 3.66
CA ILE A 237 5.13 24.47 2.78
C ILE A 237 3.79 25.09 3.22
N SER A 238 3.46 25.05 4.51
CA SER A 238 2.22 25.62 5.03
C SER A 238 2.14 27.14 4.82
N TRP A 239 3.24 27.86 5.01
CA TRP A 239 3.28 29.31 4.78
C TRP A 239 3.09 29.68 3.31
N VAL A 240 3.65 28.90 2.38
CA VAL A 240 3.41 29.10 0.95
C VAL A 240 1.96 28.74 0.61
N ILE A 241 1.48 27.53 0.94
CA ILE A 241 0.14 27.07 0.53
C ILE A 241 -0.97 27.98 1.08
N ASN A 242 -0.85 28.43 2.33
CA ASN A 242 -1.90 29.21 2.99
C ASN A 242 -1.76 30.73 2.81
N GLY A 243 -0.68 31.21 2.17
CA GLY A 243 -0.41 32.64 2.03
C GLY A 243 -0.15 33.33 3.38
N GLU A 244 1.01 33.06 3.98
CA GLU A 244 1.42 33.71 5.23
C GLU A 244 1.36 35.24 5.15
N LYS A 245 0.74 35.86 6.15
CA LYS A 245 0.47 37.31 6.19
C LYS A 245 1.74 38.12 6.41
N ASN A 246 2.71 37.56 7.13
CA ASN A 246 4.01 38.19 7.31
C ASN A 246 4.87 38.00 6.05
N LYS A 247 5.16 39.11 5.37
CA LYS A 247 5.89 39.13 4.10
C LYS A 247 7.28 38.50 4.19
N GLU A 248 8.06 38.77 5.23
CA GLU A 248 9.41 38.22 5.39
C GLU A 248 9.37 36.69 5.57
N LYS A 249 8.40 36.18 6.33
CA LYS A 249 8.20 34.74 6.51
C LYS A 249 7.78 34.06 5.22
N LEU A 250 6.91 34.71 4.44
CA LEU A 250 6.46 34.21 3.15
C LEU A 250 7.62 34.17 2.14
N GLU A 251 8.39 35.26 2.01
CA GLU A 251 9.56 35.32 1.13
C GLU A 251 10.62 34.28 1.51
N TRP A 252 10.88 34.10 2.82
CA TRP A 252 11.75 33.02 3.30
C TRP A 252 11.22 31.65 2.87
N ALA A 253 9.92 31.39 3.04
CA ALA A 253 9.31 30.12 2.67
C ALA A 253 9.38 29.85 1.16
N GLN A 254 9.08 30.86 0.35
CA GLN A 254 9.21 30.81 -1.11
C GLN A 254 10.66 30.48 -1.51
N SER A 255 11.63 31.15 -0.89
CA SER A 255 13.07 30.91 -1.12
C SER A 255 13.48 29.48 -0.73
N GLN A 256 13.03 28.98 0.43
CA GLN A 256 13.27 27.60 0.83
C GLN A 256 12.68 26.59 -0.16
N LEU A 257 11.45 26.82 -0.63
CA LEU A 257 10.82 25.94 -1.61
C LEU A 257 11.58 25.95 -2.94
N LEU A 258 11.86 27.14 -3.50
CA LEU A 258 12.46 27.28 -4.82
C LEU A 258 13.92 26.84 -4.90
N HIS A 259 14.71 27.06 -3.85
CA HIS A 259 16.16 26.86 -3.91
C HIS A 259 16.66 25.64 -3.15
N VAL A 260 15.88 25.11 -2.19
CA VAL A 260 16.34 24.02 -1.31
C VAL A 260 15.47 22.78 -1.45
N ILE A 261 14.15 22.92 -1.41
CA ILE A 261 13.23 21.78 -1.26
C ILE A 261 12.81 21.19 -2.61
N LEU A 262 12.30 22.02 -3.52
CA LEU A 262 11.74 21.55 -4.80
C LEU A 262 12.81 21.07 -5.80
N PRO A 263 13.98 21.72 -5.99
CA PRO A 263 14.95 21.27 -6.99
C PRO A 263 15.40 19.80 -6.85
N PRO A 264 15.80 19.29 -5.66
CA PRO A 264 16.16 17.88 -5.54
C PRO A 264 14.96 16.94 -5.72
N ALA A 265 13.76 17.35 -5.31
CA ALA A 265 12.55 16.55 -5.47
C ALA A 265 12.11 16.45 -6.94
N LEU A 266 12.08 17.58 -7.66
CA LEU A 266 11.78 17.64 -9.09
C LEU A 266 12.78 16.83 -9.89
N LYS A 267 14.08 16.95 -9.60
CA LYS A 267 15.12 16.13 -10.24
C LYS A 267 14.89 14.64 -10.03
N GLU A 268 14.52 14.23 -8.81
CA GLU A 268 14.22 12.83 -8.53
C GLU A 268 12.99 12.34 -9.30
N TRP A 269 11.88 13.09 -9.27
CA TRP A 269 10.65 12.72 -9.97
C TRP A 269 10.84 12.66 -11.49
N ASP A 270 11.53 13.65 -12.06
CA ASP A 270 11.87 13.70 -13.48
C ASP A 270 12.69 12.46 -13.90
N GLN A 271 13.69 12.08 -13.11
CA GLN A 271 14.48 10.86 -13.35
C GLN A 271 13.67 9.56 -13.18
N LEU A 272 12.67 9.54 -12.28
CA LEU A 272 11.80 8.38 -12.11
C LEU A 272 10.88 8.21 -13.33
N ILE A 273 10.27 9.30 -13.80
CA ILE A 273 9.37 9.27 -14.97
C ILE A 273 10.17 8.88 -16.23
N GLN A 274 11.36 9.45 -16.45
CA GLN A 274 12.21 9.14 -17.62
C GLN A 274 12.68 7.67 -17.69
N LYS A 275 12.61 6.91 -16.59
CA LYS A 275 12.91 5.46 -16.63
C LYS A 275 11.79 4.66 -17.29
N THR A 276 10.59 5.21 -17.37
CA THR A 276 9.48 4.58 -18.09
C THR A 276 9.40 5.12 -19.52
N ARG A 277 8.68 4.40 -20.39
CA ARG A 277 8.42 4.87 -21.76
C ARG A 277 7.25 5.84 -21.85
N GLY A 278 6.54 6.06 -20.75
CA GLY A 278 5.32 6.87 -20.69
C GLY A 278 5.51 8.12 -19.82
N PRO A 279 4.44 8.91 -19.64
CA PRO A 279 4.51 10.15 -18.86
C PRO A 279 4.37 9.93 -17.34
N PHE A 280 4.38 8.67 -16.87
CA PHE A 280 4.08 8.32 -15.48
C PHE A 280 5.27 7.61 -14.81
N ILE A 281 5.26 7.59 -13.48
CA ILE A 281 6.25 6.87 -12.67
C ILE A 281 6.18 5.35 -12.89
N ALA A 282 4.98 4.80 -13.10
CA ALA A 282 4.77 3.39 -13.42
C ALA A 282 4.54 3.21 -14.93
N ALA A 283 5.08 2.14 -15.51
CA ALA A 283 4.87 1.83 -16.92
C ALA A 283 3.43 1.38 -17.21
N SER A 284 2.75 0.82 -16.20
CA SER A 284 1.34 0.44 -16.26
C SER A 284 0.35 1.60 -16.31
N GLY A 285 0.78 2.84 -16.05
CA GLY A 285 -0.05 4.03 -16.19
C GLY A 285 -0.06 4.94 -14.95
N MET A 286 -1.10 5.76 -14.84
CA MET A 286 -1.27 6.72 -13.75
C MET A 286 -1.47 6.02 -12.40
N THR A 287 -0.77 6.51 -11.38
CA THR A 287 -0.83 5.98 -10.02
C THR A 287 -1.09 7.07 -8.98
N MET A 288 -1.27 6.67 -7.73
CA MET A 288 -1.38 7.61 -6.61
C MET A 288 -0.13 8.47 -6.40
N ALA A 289 1.06 8.00 -6.80
CA ALA A 289 2.29 8.79 -6.67
C ALA A 289 2.30 9.96 -7.64
N ASP A 290 1.89 9.71 -8.89
CA ASP A 290 1.74 10.72 -9.93
C ASP A 290 0.75 11.82 -9.48
N LEU A 291 -0.43 11.41 -8.99
CA LEU A 291 -1.45 12.33 -8.48
C LEU A 291 -0.97 13.12 -7.26
N ALA A 292 -0.23 12.49 -6.36
CA ALA A 292 0.30 13.16 -5.17
C ALA A 292 1.33 14.23 -5.53
N ILE A 293 2.18 13.99 -6.53
CA ILE A 293 3.13 14.99 -7.03
C ILE A 293 2.39 16.16 -7.66
N VAL A 294 1.42 15.90 -8.54
CA VAL A 294 0.65 16.96 -9.20
C VAL A 294 -0.14 17.78 -8.20
N ASP A 295 -0.82 17.13 -7.25
CA ASP A 295 -1.56 17.81 -6.17
C ASP A 295 -0.63 18.70 -5.33
N PHE A 296 0.54 18.18 -4.93
CA PHE A 296 1.50 18.95 -4.15
C PHE A 296 2.02 20.18 -4.90
N LEU A 297 2.42 20.02 -6.17
CA LEU A 297 2.91 21.13 -6.98
C LEU A 297 1.81 22.17 -7.25
N ASP A 298 0.58 21.72 -7.50
CA ASP A 298 -0.58 22.58 -7.71
C ASP A 298 -0.90 23.39 -6.44
N GLN A 299 -0.85 22.78 -5.26
CA GLN A 299 -1.01 23.49 -3.99
C GLN A 299 0.12 24.50 -3.73
N CYS A 300 1.37 24.18 -4.06
CA CYS A 300 2.47 25.12 -3.94
C CYS A 300 2.33 26.31 -4.89
N SER A 301 1.76 26.11 -6.08
CA SER A 301 1.65 27.15 -7.11
C SER A 301 0.77 28.35 -6.73
N SER A 302 -0.13 28.21 -5.74
CA SER A 302 -1.04 29.28 -5.30
C SER A 302 -0.33 30.58 -4.89
N HIS A 303 0.84 30.46 -4.26
CA HIS A 303 1.65 31.60 -3.81
C HIS A 303 3.13 31.44 -4.19
N LEU A 304 3.43 30.64 -5.21
CA LEU A 304 4.79 30.38 -5.68
C LEU A 304 4.83 30.31 -7.20
N MET A 305 5.74 31.08 -7.81
CA MET A 305 5.99 30.99 -9.25
C MET A 305 6.94 29.80 -9.51
N ILE A 306 6.35 28.63 -9.74
CA ILE A 306 7.11 27.38 -9.96
C ILE A 306 7.55 27.19 -11.41
N ASP A 307 6.93 27.87 -12.37
CA ASP A 307 7.12 27.65 -13.81
C ASP A 307 8.59 27.75 -14.26
N THR A 308 9.30 28.77 -13.77
CA THR A 308 10.73 28.96 -14.09
C THR A 308 11.57 27.78 -13.61
N LEU A 309 11.32 27.28 -12.39
CA LEU A 309 12.05 26.13 -11.85
C LEU A 309 11.68 24.85 -12.60
N MET A 310 10.43 24.71 -12.98
CA MET A 310 9.93 23.52 -13.68
C MET A 310 10.45 23.37 -15.10
N SER A 311 10.86 24.47 -15.74
CA SER A 311 11.35 24.47 -17.13
C SER A 311 12.55 23.53 -17.37
N ASP A 312 13.31 23.20 -16.32
CA ASP A 312 14.42 22.24 -16.37
C ASP A 312 13.97 20.77 -16.29
N TYR A 313 12.70 20.49 -16.00
CA TYR A 313 12.16 19.16 -15.69
C TYR A 313 10.98 18.79 -16.60
N MET A 314 11.27 18.57 -17.88
CA MET A 314 10.26 18.33 -18.92
C MET A 314 9.34 17.14 -18.63
N ALA A 315 9.84 16.05 -18.05
CA ALA A 315 8.99 14.88 -17.79
C ALA A 315 7.93 15.17 -16.71
N VAL A 316 8.27 16.04 -15.74
CA VAL A 316 7.31 16.50 -14.73
C VAL A 316 6.27 17.45 -15.33
N ILE A 317 6.67 18.32 -16.26
CA ILE A 317 5.74 19.18 -17.02
C ILE A 317 4.74 18.32 -17.82
N ASP A 318 5.25 17.30 -18.52
CA ASP A 318 4.42 16.36 -19.29
C ASP A 318 3.44 15.63 -18.36
N LEU A 319 3.90 15.16 -17.20
CA LEU A 319 3.06 14.51 -16.20
C LEU A 319 1.90 15.42 -15.74
N ILE A 320 2.20 16.67 -15.37
CA ILE A 320 1.16 17.64 -14.96
C ILE A 320 0.18 17.87 -16.10
N THR A 321 0.70 18.07 -17.32
CA THR A 321 -0.12 18.34 -18.49
C THR A 321 -1.09 17.19 -18.78
N VAL A 322 -0.60 15.95 -18.73
CA VAL A 322 -1.42 14.74 -18.94
C VAL A 322 -2.49 14.60 -17.85
N ILE A 323 -2.16 14.82 -16.58
CA ILE A 323 -3.12 14.71 -15.48
C ILE A 323 -4.17 15.83 -15.55
N LYS A 324 -3.77 17.08 -15.77
CA LYS A 324 -4.71 18.22 -15.86
C LYS A 324 -5.62 18.13 -17.08
N ASN A 325 -5.17 17.49 -18.17
CA ASN A 325 -5.98 17.24 -19.36
C ASN A 325 -6.89 16.01 -19.25
N ASN A 326 -6.80 15.21 -18.18
CA ASN A 326 -7.73 14.12 -17.95
C ASN A 326 -9.16 14.69 -17.84
N PRO A 327 -10.15 14.19 -18.62
CA PRO A 327 -11.50 14.75 -18.64
C PRO A 327 -12.19 14.78 -17.28
N SER A 328 -12.01 13.75 -16.45
CA SER A 328 -12.60 13.65 -15.12
C SER A 328 -11.97 14.67 -14.16
N VAL A 329 -10.64 14.80 -14.21
CA VAL A 329 -9.90 15.79 -13.39
C VAL A 329 -10.29 17.20 -13.80
N ARG A 330 -10.32 17.49 -15.10
CA ARG A 330 -10.69 18.81 -15.61
C ARG A 330 -12.11 19.20 -15.19
N LYS A 331 -13.07 18.30 -15.38
CA LYS A 331 -14.45 18.52 -14.93
C LYS A 331 -14.51 18.78 -13.43
N TYR A 332 -13.79 17.98 -12.64
CA TYR A 332 -13.71 18.18 -11.19
C TYR A 332 -13.10 19.54 -10.82
N SER A 333 -12.04 19.97 -11.50
CA SER A 333 -11.42 21.28 -11.29
C SER A 333 -12.35 22.44 -11.64
N ASP A 334 -13.13 22.32 -12.73
CA ASP A 334 -14.08 23.35 -13.16
C ASP A 334 -15.29 23.46 -12.21
N ASP A 335 -15.82 22.33 -11.74
CA ASP A 335 -16.99 22.27 -10.83
C ASP A 335 -16.64 22.71 -9.39
N ARG A 336 -15.37 22.64 -9.03
CA ARG A 336 -14.86 22.98 -7.70
C ARG A 336 -14.68 24.49 -7.59
N HIS A 337 -15.78 25.23 -7.48
CA HIS A 337 -15.73 26.63 -7.07
C HIS A 337 -14.94 26.77 -5.75
N GLU A 338 -14.04 27.75 -5.70
CA GLU A 338 -13.21 28.08 -4.54
C GLU A 338 -14.09 28.69 -3.42
N ASP A 339 -14.78 27.83 -2.66
CA ASP A 339 -15.53 28.21 -1.45
C ASP A 339 -14.66 28.29 -0.19
#